data_AF-A0A1R2ANQ7-F1
#
_entry.id   AF-A0A1R2ANQ7-F1
#
_cell.length_a   1.000
_cell.length_b   1.000
_cell.length_c   1.000
_cell.angle_alpha   90.00
_cell.angle_beta   90.00
_cell.angle_gamma   90.00
#
_symmetry.space_group_name_H-M   'P 1'
#
loop_
_entity.id
_entity.type
_entity.pdbx_description
1 polymer ?
#
loop_
_entity_poly.entity_id
_entity_poly.type
_entity_poly.pdbx_seq_one_letter_code
_entity_poly.pdbx_strand_id
1 'polypeptide(L)'
;MLTYNCLERFGVIKVMDANRKPRPAVYVKAFVKRKDGKVEFYKDGYTDIRGKFDYVSLNTDTLSSIDKFAILVVDDELGSLVHETSPPPQ
;
A
#
# COMPACT_ATOMS: atom_id res chain seq x y z
N MET A 1 16.85 -7.42 -3.97
CA MET A 1 15.46 -7.79 -4.27
C MET A 1 14.54 -7.01 -3.35
N LEU A 2 13.48 -6.42 -3.89
CA LEU A 2 12.44 -5.74 -3.13
C LEU A 2 11.62 -6.77 -2.35
N THR A 3 11.41 -6.52 -1.07
CA THR A 3 10.53 -7.34 -0.22
C THR A 3 9.54 -6.45 0.51
N TYR A 4 8.41 -7.02 0.94
CA TYR A 4 7.38 -6.27 1.64
C TYR A 4 6.67 -7.12 2.69
N ASN A 5 6.16 -6.45 3.72
CA ASN A 5 5.17 -7.01 4.65
C ASN A 5 3.92 -6.12 4.59
N CYS A 6 2.77 -6.71 4.24
CA CYS A 6 1.49 -6.04 4.39
C CYS A 6 0.93 -6.30 5.80
N LEU A 7 0.73 -5.23 6.56
CA LEU A 7 0.06 -5.23 7.85
C LEU A 7 -1.40 -4.86 7.62
N GLU A 8 -2.17 -5.76 7.01
CA GLU A 8 -3.55 -5.53 6.54
C GLU A 8 -4.43 -4.88 7.61
N ARG A 9 -4.41 -5.40 8.84
CA ARG A 9 -5.19 -4.87 9.97
C ARG A 9 -4.93 -3.38 10.27
N PHE A 10 -3.76 -2.87 9.92
CA PHE A 10 -3.37 -1.49 10.17
C PHE A 10 -3.36 -0.62 8.91
N GLY A 11 -3.69 -1.18 7.74
CA GLY A 11 -3.63 -0.42 6.49
C GLY A 11 -2.23 0.04 6.09
N VAL A 12 -1.20 -0.70 6.49
CA VAL A 12 0.21 -0.31 6.26
C VAL A 12 0.95 -1.36 5.44
N ILE A 13 1.70 -0.91 4.44
CA ILE A 13 2.72 -1.73 3.77
C ILE A 13 4.11 -1.29 4.24
N LYS A 14 4.95 -2.26 4.61
CA LYS A 14 6.36 -2.03 4.95
C LYS A 14 7.23 -2.60 3.84
N VAL A 15 8.09 -1.78 3.26
CA VAL A 15 9.02 -2.12 2.19
C VAL A 15 10.44 -2.25 2.74
N MET A 16 11.14 -3.31 2.31
CA MET A 16 12.47 -3.66 2.78
C MET A 16 13.31 -4.27 1.64
N ASP A 17 14.63 -4.30 1.82
CA ASP A 17 15.50 -5.12 0.98
C ASP A 17 15.51 -6.60 1.45
N ALA A 18 16.27 -7.45 0.75
CA ALA A 18 16.41 -8.87 1.08
C ALA A 18 17.04 -9.11 2.46
N ASN A 19 17.77 -8.14 3.02
CA ASN A 19 18.38 -8.20 4.34
C ASN A 19 17.46 -7.63 5.44
N ARG A 20 16.18 -7.38 5.12
CA ARG A 20 15.18 -6.76 6.01
C ARG A 20 15.51 -5.32 6.43
N LYS A 21 16.41 -4.65 5.71
CA LYS A 21 16.67 -3.22 5.91
C LYS A 21 15.49 -2.42 5.36
N PRO A 22 14.88 -1.51 6.13
CA PRO A 22 13.81 -0.66 5.61
C PRO A 22 14.24 0.18 4.42
N ARG A 23 13.35 0.33 3.43
CA ARG A 23 13.56 1.18 2.26
C ARG A 23 12.71 2.45 2.38
N PRO A 24 13.29 3.60 2.77
CA PRO A 24 12.59 4.88 2.78
C PRO A 24 12.47 5.44 1.37
N ALA A 25 11.56 6.41 1.18
CA ALA A 25 11.35 7.11 -0.08
C ALA A 25 10.99 6.20 -1.28
N VAL A 26 10.47 5.00 -1.02
CA VAL A 26 9.93 4.12 -2.06
C VAL A 26 8.55 4.63 -2.44
N TYR A 27 8.30 4.77 -3.74
CA TYR A 27 7.02 5.24 -4.24
C TYR A 27 5.95 4.16 -4.08
N VAL A 28 4.79 4.54 -3.56
CA VAL A 28 3.64 3.65 -3.37
C VAL A 28 2.39 4.31 -3.93
N LYS A 29 1.64 3.59 -4.76
CA LYS A 29 0.34 4.02 -5.31
C LYS A 29 -0.72 2.94 -5.05
N ALA A 30 -1.77 3.31 -4.33
CA ALA A 30 -2.90 2.46 -4.00
C ALA A 30 -4.11 2.78 -4.89
N PHE A 31 -4.72 1.72 -5.40
CA PHE A 31 -5.99 1.72 -6.10
C PHE A 31 -7.01 0.92 -5.30
N VAL A 32 -8.29 1.21 -5.52
CA VAL A 32 -9.38 0.49 -4.89
C VAL A 32 -10.36 -0.01 -5.93
N LYS A 33 -10.88 -1.21 -5.70
CA LYS A 33 -12.14 -1.65 -6.28
C LYS A 33 -13.23 -1.43 -5.23
N ARG A 34 -14.28 -0.72 -5.59
CA ARG A 34 -15.48 -0.48 -4.78
C ARG A 34 -16.44 -1.66 -4.91
N LYS A 35 -17.36 -1.80 -3.95
CA LYS A 35 -18.40 -2.84 -3.96
C LYS A 35 -19.37 -2.75 -5.14
N ASP A 36 -19.52 -1.57 -5.74
CA ASP A 36 -20.29 -1.34 -6.98
C ASP A 36 -19.52 -1.73 -8.25
N GLY A 37 -18.28 -2.22 -8.10
CA GLY A 37 -17.40 -2.63 -9.21
C GLY A 37 -16.51 -1.51 -9.76
N LYS A 38 -16.69 -0.25 -9.35
CA LYS A 38 -15.85 0.86 -9.80
C LYS A 38 -14.40 0.68 -9.33
N VAL A 39 -13.45 0.87 -10.25
CA VAL A 39 -12.01 0.88 -9.93
C VAL A 39 -11.48 2.30 -10.07
N GLU A 40 -10.78 2.78 -9.06
CA GLU A 40 -10.26 4.15 -9.03
C GLU A 40 -8.94 4.29 -8.27
N PHE A 41 -8.23 5.38 -8.56
CA PHE A 41 -7.12 5.83 -7.75
C PHE A 41 -7.61 6.18 -6.33
N TYR A 42 -6.86 5.74 -5.32
CA TYR A 42 -7.20 5.99 -3.93
C TYR A 42 -6.22 6.95 -3.27
N LYS A 43 -4.93 6.61 -3.26
CA LYS A 43 -3.89 7.37 -2.56
C LYS A 43 -2.52 7.00 -3.10
N ASP A 44 -1.57 7.92 -3.08
CA ASP A 44 -0.15 7.62 -3.27
C ASP A 44 0.75 8.43 -2.32
N GLY A 45 2.04 8.12 -2.38
CA GLY A 45 3.07 8.82 -1.64
C GLY A 45 4.34 7.98 -1.56
N TYR A 46 5.12 8.23 -0.51
CA TYR A 46 6.41 7.59 -0.31
C TYR A 46 6.51 6.93 1.06
N THR A 47 7.28 5.86 1.17
CA THR A 47 7.56 5.24 2.46
C THR A 47 8.36 6.16 3.39
N ASP A 48 8.05 6.11 4.68
CA ASP A 48 8.76 6.85 5.72
C ASP A 48 10.17 6.28 6.00
N ILE A 49 10.90 6.87 6.96
CA ILE A 49 12.24 6.42 7.38
C ILE A 49 12.27 4.95 7.90
N ARG A 50 11.11 4.37 8.21
CA ARG A 50 10.94 2.98 8.66
C ARG A 50 10.49 2.07 7.51
N GLY A 51 10.47 2.58 6.28
CA GLY A 51 10.01 1.90 5.09
C GLY A 51 8.50 1.67 5.06
N LYS A 52 7.71 2.42 5.84
CA LYS A 52 6.26 2.22 5.97
C LYS A 52 5.48 3.23 5.15
N PHE A 53 4.40 2.77 4.54
CA PHE A 53 3.39 3.62 3.92
C PHE A 53 1.99 3.20 4.39
N ASP A 54 1.20 4.17 4.84
CA ASP A 54 -0.22 4.00 5.17
C ASP A 54 -1.05 4.20 3.89
N TYR A 55 -1.58 3.10 3.37
CA TYR A 55 -2.37 3.08 2.14
C TYR A 55 -3.87 3.30 2.35
N VAL A 56 -4.33 3.44 3.60
CA VAL A 56 -5.76 3.48 3.95
C VAL A 56 -6.22 4.87 4.38
N SER A 57 -5.48 5.56 5.25
CA SER A 57 -5.98 6.78 5.89
C SER A 57 -6.16 7.92 4.87
N LEU A 58 -7.39 8.41 4.76
CA LEU A 58 -7.81 9.61 4.04
C LEU A 58 -8.78 10.40 4.94
N ASN A 59 -8.96 11.70 4.68
CA ASN A 59 -9.88 12.55 5.44
C ASN A 59 -11.38 12.26 5.16
N THR A 60 -11.69 11.16 4.48
CA THR A 60 -13.03 10.81 4.01
C THR A 60 -13.40 9.39 4.43
N ASP A 61 -14.58 9.21 5.00
CA ASP A 61 -15.09 7.90 5.43
C ASP A 61 -15.58 7.05 4.25
N THR A 62 -14.63 6.46 3.51
CA THR A 62 -14.97 5.64 2.33
C THR A 62 -14.53 4.18 2.43
N LEU A 63 -13.99 3.74 3.58
CA LEU A 63 -13.44 2.39 3.72
C LEU A 63 -14.52 1.30 3.60
N SER A 64 -15.74 1.58 4.08
CA SER A 64 -16.86 0.63 4.06
C SER A 64 -17.38 0.30 2.65
N SER A 65 -17.11 1.16 1.66
CA SER A 65 -17.50 0.95 0.26
C SER A 65 -16.43 0.23 -0.56
N ILE A 66 -15.25 -0.03 0.02
CA ILE A 66 -14.13 -0.70 -0.63
C ILE A 66 -14.33 -2.23 -0.54
N ASP A 67 -14.08 -2.91 -1.65
CA ASP A 67 -14.06 -4.37 -1.79
C ASP A 67 -12.62 -4.90 -1.73
N LYS A 68 -11.69 -4.24 -2.43
CA LYS A 68 -10.28 -4.66 -2.50
C LYS A 68 -9.34 -3.48 -2.75
N PHE A 69 -8.12 -3.57 -2.23
CA PHE A 69 -6.99 -2.71 -2.57
C PHE A 69 -6.02 -3.40 -3.55
N ALA A 70 -5.43 -2.61 -4.45
CA ALA A 70 -4.25 -2.98 -5.23
C ALA A 70 -3.16 -1.92 -5.00
N ILE A 71 -2.00 -2.34 -4.49
CA ILE A 71 -0.92 -1.47 -4.01
C ILE A 71 0.30 -1.70 -4.90
N LEU A 72 0.60 -0.73 -5.75
CA LEU A 72 1.83 -0.66 -6.53
C LEU A 72 2.96 -0.08 -5.66
N VAL A 73 4.10 -0.77 -5.61
CA VAL A 73 5.33 -0.32 -4.95
C VAL A 73 6.44 -0.25 -6.00
N VAL A 74 7.15 0.87 -6.08
CA VAL A 74 8.23 1.11 -7.05
C VAL A 74 9.46 1.63 -6.33
N ASP A 75 10.52 0.84 -6.36
CA ASP A 75 11.86 1.19 -5.88
C ASP A 75 12.80 1.29 -7.09
N ASP A 76 13.53 2.39 -7.21
CA ASP A 76 14.38 2.68 -8.38
C ASP A 76 15.53 1.67 -8.57
N GLU A 77 15.97 1.01 -7.50
CA GLU A 77 17.10 0.07 -7.53
C GLU A 77 16.64 -1.39 -7.45
N LEU A 78 15.60 -1.66 -6.65
CA LEU A 78 15.18 -3.02 -6.31
C LEU A 78 13.99 -3.51 -7.14
N GLY A 79 13.45 -2.66 -8.02
CA GLY A 79 12.35 -2.95 -8.92
C GLY A 79 10.98 -2.61 -8.34
N SER A 80 9.92 -3.19 -8.93
CA SER A 80 8.54 -2.92 -8.54
C SER A 80 7.72 -4.18 -8.28
N LEU A 81 6.65 -4.05 -7.51
CA LEU A 81 5.68 -5.12 -7.30
C LEU A 81 4.27 -4.54 -7.12
N VAL A 82 3.26 -5.41 -7.28
CA VAL A 82 1.87 -5.13 -6.91
C VAL A 82 1.43 -6.11 -5.83
N HIS A 83 0.78 -5.61 -4.80
CA HIS A 83 0.16 -6.42 -3.75
C HIS A 83 -1.34 -6.11 -3.65
N GLU A 84 -2.16 -7.16 -3.68
CA GLU A 84 -3.61 -7.04 -3.45
C GLU A 84 -3.97 -7.46 -2.03
N THR A 85 -4.87 -6.73 -1.39
CA THR A 85 -5.29 -6.98 0.01
C THR A 85 -6.74 -6.50 0.23
N SER A 86 -7.41 -7.09 1.21
CA SER A 86 -8.75 -6.67 1.64
C SER A 86 -8.66 -5.35 2.42
N PRO A 87 -9.75 -4.58 2.52
CA PRO A 87 -9.78 -3.45 3.46
C PRO A 87 -9.56 -3.93 4.90
N PRO A 88 -8.86 -3.15 5.75
CA PRO A 88 -8.75 -3.46 7.16
C PRO A 88 -10.12 -3.56 7.83
N PRO A 89 -10.26 -4.37 8.90
CA PRO A 89 -11.48 -4.37 9.72
C PRO A 89 -11.71 -2.98 10.34
N GLN A 90 -12.97 -2.54 10.35
CA GLN A 90 -13.41 -1.33 11.06
C GLN A 90 -13.63 -1.58 12.55
#